data_AF-A0A949V2Z4-F1
#
_entry.id   AF-A0A949V2Z4-F1
#
_cell.length_a   1.000
_cell.length_b   1.000
_cell.length_c   1.000
_cell.angle_alpha   90.00
_cell.angle_beta   90.00
_cell.angle_gamma   90.00
#
_symmetry.space_group_name_H-M   'P 1'
#
loop_
_entity.id
_entity.type
_entity.pdbx_description
1 polymer ?
#
loop_
_entity_poly.entity_id
_entity_poly.type
_entity_poly.pdbx_seq_one_letter_code
_entity_poly.pdbx_strand_id
1 'polypeptide(L)'
;PEMDGYAVLAKLRQSTASRDIPVIFVTAMVSSEDEQRGLELGAVDYITKPITPAIVLARVRTQLEARQARDLLKKLNLQLVHQVAQGVHALELAQQQLLQSEKMAAIGQLAAGVAHEIHNPLGYVSSNLGTLRQYLTGL
;
A
#
# COMPACT_ATOMS: atom_id res chain seq x y z
N PRO A 1 24.06 30.05 32.54
CA PRO A 1 22.90 29.64 31.70
C PRO A 1 21.95 28.74 32.53
N GLU A 2 20.64 28.91 32.39
CA GLU A 2 19.63 28.19 33.20
C GLU A 2 19.21 26.82 32.64
N MET A 3 19.35 26.58 31.33
CA MET A 3 18.97 25.31 30.67
C MET A 3 20.14 24.78 29.84
N ASP A 4 20.40 23.47 29.92
CA ASP A 4 21.46 22.81 29.15
C ASP A 4 20.97 22.38 27.75
N GLY A 5 21.93 22.06 26.86
CA GLY A 5 21.62 21.66 25.49
C GLY A 5 20.80 20.36 25.40
N TYR A 6 20.96 19.47 26.37
CA TYR A 6 20.23 18.20 26.43
C TYR A 6 18.75 18.40 26.75
N ALA A 7 18.41 19.27 27.70
CA ALA A 7 17.02 19.63 28.03
C ALA A 7 16.34 20.32 26.85
N VAL A 8 17.07 21.14 26.08
CA VAL A 8 16.56 21.74 24.83
C VAL A 8 16.26 20.66 23.81
N LEU A 9 17.19 19.72 23.57
CA LEU A 9 16.98 18.60 22.64
C LEU A 9 15.75 17.76 23.04
N ALA A 10 15.63 17.41 24.32
CA ALA A 10 14.49 16.67 24.84
C ALA A 10 13.16 17.39 24.55
N LYS A 11 13.09 18.71 24.76
CA LYS A 11 11.91 19.52 24.43
C LYS A 11 11.61 19.55 22.93
N LEU A 12 12.64 19.68 22.08
CA LEU A 12 12.46 19.67 20.63
C LEU A 12 11.90 18.34 20.12
N ARG A 13 12.27 17.22 20.74
CA ARG A 13 11.78 15.87 20.37
C ARG A 13 10.33 15.62 20.79
N GLN A 14 9.81 16.35 21.79
CA GLN A 14 8.41 16.21 22.21
C GLN A 14 7.42 16.81 21.20
N SER A 15 7.78 17.92 20.55
CA SER A 15 6.90 18.60 19.58
C SER A 15 6.92 17.94 18.20
N THR A 16 5.74 17.71 17.60
CA THR A 16 5.60 17.16 16.23
C THR A 16 6.24 18.05 15.16
N ALA A 17 6.24 19.36 15.37
CA ALA A 17 6.79 20.32 14.40
C ALA A 17 8.33 20.31 14.37
N SER A 18 8.99 19.92 15.47
CA SER A 18 10.45 20.00 15.61
C SER A 18 11.15 18.65 15.81
N ARG A 19 10.41 17.57 16.07
CA ARG A 19 10.99 16.25 16.38
C ARG A 19 11.82 15.62 15.28
N ASP A 20 11.70 16.07 14.03
CA ASP A 20 12.47 15.52 12.90
C ASP A 20 13.63 16.44 12.49
N ILE A 21 13.82 17.58 13.16
CA ILE A 21 14.92 18.50 12.86
C ILE A 21 16.24 17.86 13.33
N PRO A 22 17.27 17.76 12.47
CA PRO A 22 18.60 17.29 12.89
C PRO A 22 19.22 18.29 13.86
N VAL A 23 19.67 17.82 15.02
CA VAL A 23 20.33 18.66 16.04
C VAL A 23 21.78 18.22 16.18
N ILE A 24 22.70 19.16 15.99
CA ILE A 24 24.13 18.97 16.13
C ILE A 24 24.60 19.69 17.39
N PHE A 25 25.27 18.99 18.30
CA PHE A 25 25.84 19.62 19.48
C PHE A 25 27.20 20.26 19.17
N VAL A 26 27.49 21.39 19.82
CA VAL A 26 28.79 22.06 19.72
C VAL A 26 29.42 22.12 21.11
N THR A 27 30.53 21.41 21.33
CA THR A 27 31.14 21.22 22.65
C THR A 27 32.63 21.57 22.70
N ALA A 28 33.12 22.02 23.86
CA ALA A 28 34.54 22.27 24.13
C ALA A 28 35.29 21.04 24.64
N MET A 29 34.58 20.05 25.20
CA MET A 29 35.11 18.75 25.61
C MET A 29 34.11 17.67 25.19
N VAL A 30 34.59 16.65 24.51
CA VAL A 30 33.82 15.43 24.22
C VAL A 30 34.35 14.40 25.20
N SER A 31 33.67 14.23 26.34
CA SER A 31 33.80 12.96 27.04
C SER A 31 32.97 11.94 26.26
N SER A 32 33.43 10.68 26.22
CA SER A 32 32.67 9.61 25.57
C SER A 32 31.27 9.45 26.17
N GLU A 33 31.11 9.77 27.46
CA GLU A 33 29.83 9.76 28.18
C GLU A 33 28.87 10.85 27.70
N ASP A 34 29.36 12.07 27.44
CA ASP A 34 28.56 13.18 26.91
C ASP A 34 28.11 12.92 25.47
N GLU A 35 28.98 12.30 24.67
CA GLU A 35 28.65 11.93 23.29
C GLU A 35 27.58 10.84 23.26
N GLN A 36 27.77 9.78 24.05
CA GLN A 36 26.80 8.70 24.17
C GLN A 36 25.43 9.24 24.63
N ARG A 37 25.41 10.07 25.69
CA ARG A 37 24.16 10.62 26.24
C ARG A 37 23.36 11.43 25.22
N GLY A 38 24.01 12.30 24.44
CA GLY A 38 23.26 13.09 23.46
C GLY A 38 22.88 12.29 22.22
N LEU A 39 23.66 11.27 21.81
CA LEU A 39 23.23 10.32 20.78
C LEU A 39 21.97 9.55 21.22
N GLU A 40 21.92 9.09 22.48
CA GLU A 40 20.74 8.43 23.06
C GLU A 40 19.51 9.36 23.13
N LEU A 41 19.73 10.66 23.39
CA LEU A 41 18.67 11.68 23.34
C LEU A 41 18.29 12.10 21.91
N GLY A 42 18.95 11.56 20.89
CA GLY A 42 18.65 11.76 19.48
C GLY A 42 19.39 12.93 18.83
N ALA A 43 20.53 13.36 19.33
CA ALA A 43 21.46 14.21 18.58
C ALA A 43 21.97 13.43 17.36
N VAL A 44 22.16 14.13 16.25
CA VAL A 44 22.62 13.48 15.00
C VAL A 44 24.12 13.58 14.81
N ASP A 45 24.78 14.51 15.52
CA ASP A 45 26.21 14.77 15.37
C ASP A 45 26.76 15.69 16.47
N TYR A 46 28.09 15.78 16.53
CA TYR A 46 28.85 16.66 17.41
C TYR A 46 29.94 17.42 16.66
N ILE A 47 30.18 18.67 17.08
CA ILE A 47 31.25 19.53 16.58
C ILE A 47 32.07 20.03 17.77
N THR A 48 33.35 19.67 17.79
CA THR A 48 34.32 20.15 18.78
C THR A 48 34.70 21.60 18.51
N LYS A 49 34.89 22.38 19.57
CA LYS A 49 35.51 23.71 19.50
C LYS A 49 37.04 23.60 19.50
N PRO A 50 37.77 24.53 18.84
CA PRO A 50 37.25 25.66 18.07
C PRO A 50 36.62 25.24 16.74
N ILE A 51 35.55 25.94 16.36
CA ILE A 51 34.75 25.59 15.18
C ILE A 51 35.51 25.96 13.90
N THR A 52 35.62 25.02 12.97
CA THR A 52 36.08 25.30 11.61
C THR A 52 34.86 25.41 10.68
N PRO A 53 34.62 26.57 10.03
CA PRO A 53 33.43 26.76 9.18
C PRO A 53 33.26 25.71 8.09
N ALA A 54 34.36 25.26 7.46
CA ALA A 54 34.32 24.21 6.44
C ALA A 54 33.78 22.87 6.98
N ILE A 55 34.16 22.50 8.22
CA ILE A 55 33.69 21.25 8.87
C ILE A 55 32.21 21.36 9.20
N VAL A 56 31.76 22.51 9.73
CA VAL A 56 30.34 22.75 10.02
C VAL A 56 29.51 22.63 8.75
N LEU A 57 29.93 23.31 7.68
CA LEU A 57 29.21 23.28 6.40
C LEU A 57 29.11 21.85 5.84
N ALA A 58 30.21 21.07 5.90
CA ALA A 58 30.20 19.68 5.47
C ALA A 58 29.21 18.83 6.30
N ARG A 59 29.26 18.94 7.64
CA ARG A 59 28.35 18.19 8.53
C ARG A 59 26.88 18.59 8.34
N VAL A 60 26.60 19.89 8.26
CA VAL A 60 25.24 20.39 7.99
C VAL A 60 24.72 19.87 6.66
N ARG A 61 25.55 19.90 5.60
CA ARG A 61 25.18 19.37 4.29
C ARG A 61 24.82 17.90 4.36
N THR A 62 25.67 17.07 4.98
CA THR A 62 25.38 15.63 5.17
C THR A 62 24.06 15.40 5.90
N GLN A 63 23.79 16.15 6.96
CA GLN A 63 22.54 16.01 7.72
C GLN A 63 21.30 16.46 6.94
N LEU A 64 21.43 17.50 6.10
CA LEU A 64 20.35 17.94 5.21
C LEU A 64 20.08 16.92 4.10
N GLU A 65 21.10 16.38 3.46
CA GLU A 65 20.97 15.33 2.44
C GLU A 65 20.31 14.08 3.04
N ALA A 66 20.75 13.64 4.23
CA ALA A 66 20.16 12.52 4.94
C ALA A 66 18.70 12.77 5.34
N ARG A 67 18.33 14.01 5.69
CA ARG A 67 16.94 14.39 5.97
C ARG A 67 16.10 14.33 4.70
N GLN A 68 16.57 14.93 3.61
CA GLN A 68 15.87 14.93 2.32
C GLN A 68 15.61 13.51 1.81
N ALA A 69 16.59 12.62 1.93
CA ALA A 69 16.43 11.22 1.58
C ALA A 69 15.35 10.53 2.43
N ARG A 70 15.34 10.76 3.75
CA ARG A 70 14.31 10.23 4.66
C ARG A 70 12.92 10.76 4.33
N ASP A 71 12.79 12.05 4.05
CA ASP A 71 11.52 12.68 3.68
C ASP A 71 10.99 12.12 2.35
N LEU A 72 11.88 11.91 1.37
CA LEU A 72 11.53 11.28 0.10
C LEU A 72 11.08 9.83 0.29
N LEU A 73 11.83 9.03 1.06
CA LEU A 73 11.46 7.64 1.35
C LEU A 73 10.09 7.56 2.03
N LYS A 74 9.81 8.44 2.99
CA LYS A 74 8.50 8.51 3.65
C LYS A 74 7.38 8.82 2.65
N LYS A 75 7.60 9.77 1.74
CA LYS A 75 6.64 10.09 0.68
C LYS A 75 6.40 8.92 -0.27
N LEU A 76 7.46 8.28 -0.73
CA LEU A 76 7.37 7.11 -1.63
C LEU A 76 6.68 5.93 -0.95
N ASN A 77 6.95 5.70 0.34
CA ASN A 77 6.30 4.64 1.10
C ASN A 77 4.78 4.89 1.19
N LEU A 78 4.35 6.11 1.49
CA LEU A 78 2.93 6.47 1.50
C LEU A 78 2.27 6.26 0.11
N GLN A 79 2.96 6.61 -0.97
CA GLN A 79 2.48 6.37 -2.33
C GLN A 79 2.37 4.88 -2.64
N LEU A 80 3.37 4.09 -2.24
CA LEU A 80 3.38 2.64 -2.45
C LEU A 80 2.25 1.96 -1.68
N VAL A 81 2.03 2.33 -0.41
CA VAL A 81 0.91 1.82 0.39
C VAL A 81 -0.42 2.10 -0.30
N HIS A 82 -0.60 3.30 -0.86
CA HIS A 82 -1.80 3.64 -1.61
C HIS A 82 -1.96 2.79 -2.88
N GLN A 83 -0.89 2.60 -3.66
CA GLN A 83 -0.89 1.77 -4.86
C GLN A 83 -1.21 0.30 -4.55
N VAL A 84 -0.65 -0.25 -3.48
CA VAL A 84 -0.95 -1.62 -3.04
C VAL A 84 -2.43 -1.75 -2.68
N ALA A 85 -2.98 -0.80 -1.93
CA ALA A 85 -4.41 -0.82 -1.57
C ALA A 85 -5.33 -0.79 -2.81
N GLN A 86 -4.99 0.06 -3.79
CA GLN A 86 -5.73 0.11 -5.06
C GLN A 86 -5.62 -1.20 -5.85
N GLY A 87 -4.42 -1.80 -5.89
CA GLY A 87 -4.18 -3.07 -6.59
C GLY A 87 -4.97 -4.23 -5.98
N VAL A 88 -4.99 -4.32 -4.64
CA VAL A 88 -5.79 -5.32 -3.91
C VAL A 88 -7.28 -5.17 -4.26
N HIS A 89 -7.79 -3.94 -4.20
CA HIS A 89 -9.21 -3.70 -4.51
C HIS A 89 -9.57 -4.05 -5.96
N ALA A 90 -8.71 -3.71 -6.92
CA ALA A 90 -8.93 -4.07 -8.33
C ALA A 90 -8.94 -5.59 -8.54
N LEU A 91 -8.07 -6.32 -7.83
CA LEU A 91 -8.01 -7.78 -7.90
C LEU A 91 -9.27 -8.42 -7.33
N GLU A 92 -9.79 -7.92 -6.21
CA GLU A 92 -11.06 -8.39 -5.62
C GLU A 92 -12.23 -8.25 -6.60
N LEU A 93 -12.34 -7.10 -7.27
CA LEU A 93 -13.39 -6.86 -8.26
C LEU A 93 -13.26 -7.80 -9.46
N ALA A 94 -12.06 -8.00 -9.98
CA ALA A 94 -11.81 -8.92 -11.09
C ALA A 94 -12.18 -10.36 -10.72
N GLN A 95 -11.86 -10.80 -9.49
CA GLN A 95 -12.22 -12.12 -8.99
C GLN A 95 -13.73 -12.30 -8.88
N GLN A 96 -14.44 -11.30 -8.34
CA GLN A 96 -15.91 -11.33 -8.26
C GLN A 96 -16.55 -11.44 -9.65
N GLN A 97 -16.01 -10.72 -10.62
CA GLN A 97 -16.49 -10.77 -12.01
C GLN A 97 -16.26 -12.15 -12.64
N LEU A 98 -15.10 -12.77 -12.41
CA LEU A 98 -14.81 -14.12 -12.90
C LEU A 98 -15.76 -15.15 -12.30
N LEU A 99 -15.97 -15.12 -10.98
CA LEU A 99 -16.93 -16.02 -10.31
C LEU A 99 -18.35 -15.86 -10.86
N GLN A 100 -18.77 -14.62 -11.13
CA GLN A 100 -20.07 -14.37 -11.76
C GLN A 100 -20.14 -14.92 -13.19
N SER A 101 -19.07 -14.74 -13.97
CA SER A 101 -18.97 -15.26 -15.33
C SER A 101 -19.01 -16.79 -15.36
N GLU A 102 -18.28 -17.46 -14.47
CA GLU A 102 -18.29 -18.92 -14.32
C GLU A 102 -19.70 -19.43 -13.97
N LYS A 103 -20.37 -18.76 -13.03
CA LYS A 103 -21.76 -19.09 -12.67
C LYS A 103 -22.70 -18.95 -13.88
N MET A 104 -22.59 -17.86 -14.64
CA MET A 104 -23.42 -17.64 -15.82
C MET A 104 -23.16 -18.67 -16.92
N ALA A 105 -21.90 -19.06 -17.13
CA ALA A 105 -21.54 -20.11 -18.08
C ALA A 105 -22.14 -21.47 -17.67
N ALA A 106 -22.02 -21.85 -16.39
CA ALA A 106 -22.62 -23.08 -15.87
C ALA A 106 -24.14 -23.09 -16.01
N ILE A 107 -24.81 -21.98 -15.71
CA ILE A 107 -26.26 -21.82 -15.92
C ILE A 107 -26.61 -21.97 -17.41
N GLY A 108 -25.83 -21.36 -18.31
CA GLY A 108 -26.05 -21.46 -19.75
C GLY A 108 -25.93 -22.89 -20.28
N GLN A 109 -24.93 -23.65 -19.83
CA GLN A 109 -24.77 -25.07 -20.18
C GLN A 109 -25.94 -25.91 -19.69
N LEU A 110 -26.37 -25.71 -18.44
CA LEU A 110 -27.52 -26.42 -17.89
C LEU A 110 -28.81 -26.07 -18.64
N ALA A 111 -29.05 -24.79 -18.93
CA ALA A 111 -30.22 -24.35 -19.69
C ALA A 111 -30.26 -24.96 -21.10
N ALA A 112 -29.11 -25.03 -21.78
CA ALA A 112 -29.01 -25.68 -23.10
C ALA A 112 -29.28 -27.20 -23.02
N GLY A 113 -28.75 -27.89 -22.00
CA GLY A 113 -29.01 -29.31 -21.77
C GLY A 113 -30.49 -29.60 -21.51
N VAL A 114 -31.11 -28.84 -20.60
CA VAL A 114 -32.55 -28.95 -20.29
C VAL A 114 -33.41 -28.66 -21.52
N ALA A 115 -33.04 -27.64 -22.32
CA ALA A 115 -33.77 -27.35 -23.56
C ALA A 115 -33.72 -28.53 -24.54
N HIS A 116 -32.56 -29.19 -24.68
CA HIS A 116 -32.40 -30.37 -25.52
C HIS A 116 -33.26 -31.55 -25.02
N GLU A 117 -33.27 -31.79 -23.70
CA GLU A 117 -34.05 -32.87 -23.09
C GLU A 117 -35.57 -32.64 -23.18
N ILE A 118 -36.04 -31.40 -23.17
CA ILE A 118 -37.46 -31.06 -23.36
C ILE A 118 -37.87 -31.17 -24.83
N HIS A 119 -36.97 -30.81 -25.76
CA HIS A 119 -37.29 -30.84 -27.19
C HIS A 119 -37.53 -32.26 -27.71
N ASN A 120 -36.81 -33.25 -27.17
CA ASN A 120 -36.94 -34.65 -27.57
C ASN A 120 -38.37 -35.21 -27.39
N PRO A 121 -38.98 -35.22 -26.18
CA PRO A 121 -40.36 -35.68 -25.98
C PRO A 121 -41.39 -34.84 -26.75
N LEU A 122 -41.20 -33.51 -26.83
CA LEU A 122 -42.08 -32.66 -27.63
C LEU A 122 -42.04 -33.01 -29.12
N GLY A 123 -40.85 -33.34 -29.64
CA GLY A 123 -40.66 -33.83 -31.00
C GLY A 123 -41.43 -35.12 -31.24
N TYR A 124 -41.33 -36.10 -30.33
CA TYR A 124 -42.10 -37.34 -30.42
C TYR A 124 -43.62 -37.09 -30.39
N VAL A 125 -44.10 -36.25 -29.47
CA VAL A 125 -45.53 -35.90 -29.37
C VAL A 125 -46.02 -35.19 -30.63
N SER A 126 -45.27 -34.23 -31.14
CA SER A 126 -45.60 -33.48 -32.35
C SER A 126 -45.63 -34.39 -33.59
N SER A 127 -44.65 -35.29 -33.72
CA SER A 127 -44.61 -36.28 -34.80
C SER A 127 -45.83 -37.20 -34.76
N ASN A 128 -46.16 -37.73 -33.58
CA ASN A 128 -47.32 -38.61 -33.42
C ASN A 128 -48.64 -37.88 -33.76
N LEU A 129 -48.80 -36.63 -33.30
CA LEU A 129 -49.94 -35.78 -33.66
C LEU A 129 -50.02 -35.52 -35.17
N GLY A 130 -48.88 -35.32 -35.83
CA GLY A 130 -48.78 -35.15 -37.28
C GLY A 130 -49.26 -36.38 -38.05
N THR A 131 -48.77 -37.57 -37.66
CA THR A 131 -49.19 -38.86 -38.26
C THR A 131 -50.69 -39.10 -38.07
N LEU A 132 -51.21 -38.82 -36.87
CA LEU A 132 -52.64 -38.97 -36.57
C LEU A 132 -53.49 -38.04 -37.46
N ARG A 133 -53.05 -36.79 -37.64
CA ARG A 133 -53.75 -35.82 -38.50
C ARG A 133 -53.75 -36.27 -39.96
N GLN A 134 -52.62 -36.76 -40.48
CA GLN A 134 -52.55 -37.30 -41.84
C GLN A 134 -53.51 -38.47 -42.06
N TYR A 135 -53.60 -39.38 -41.09
CA TYR A 135 -54.56 -40.48 -41.11
C TYR A 135 -56.00 -39.98 -41.20
N LEU A 136 -56.35 -38.97 -40.41
CA LEU A 136 -57.71 -38.41 -40.37
C LEU A 136 -58.07 -37.60 -41.63
N THR A 137 -57.11 -36.97 -42.31
CA THR A 137 -57.35 -36.24 -43.57
C THR A 137 -57.29 -37.10 -44.83
N GLY A 138 -56.74 -38.31 -44.73
CA GLY A 138 -56.71 -39.29 -45.83
C GLY A 138 -57.95 -40.20 -45.88
N LEU A 139 -58.83 -40.10 -44.90
CA LEU A 139 -60.18 -40.66 -44.84
C LEU A 139 -61.19 -39.66 -45.42
#